data_AF-A0A4Z0LEB0-F1
#
_entry.id   AF-A0A4Z0LEB0-F1
#
_cell.length_a   1.000
_cell.length_b   1.000
_cell.length_c   1.000
_cell.angle_alpha   90.00
_cell.angle_beta   90.00
_cell.angle_gamma   90.00
#
_symmetry.space_group_name_H-M   'P 1'
#
loop_
_entity.id
_entity.type
_entity.pdbx_description
1 polymer ?
#
loop_
_entity_poly.entity_id
_entity_poly.type
_entity_poly.pdbx_seq_one_letter_code
_entity_poly.pdbx_strand_id
1 'polypeptide(L)'
;ASAASDVDMRQCKAGFEPKIGQLVPQISSVINLVSAEMGVSMVPDSMRQVNVKGVVYRPVADQMPVAKLALAYRRGDTSPTLRNFILKVTG
;
A
#
# COMPACT_ATOMS: atom_id res chain seq x y z
N ALA A 1 -10.46 6.16 -14.53
CA ALA A 1 -11.00 5.31 -13.44
C ALA A 1 -10.12 5.44 -12.20
N SER A 2 -10.47 4.89 -11.04
CA SER A 2 -9.54 4.79 -9.90
C SER A 2 -9.33 3.32 -9.56
N ALA A 3 -8.07 2.94 -9.38
CA ALA A 3 -7.69 1.62 -8.91
C ALA A 3 -7.39 1.69 -7.41
N ALA A 4 -7.86 0.72 -6.65
CA ALA A 4 -7.58 0.60 -5.22
C ALA A 4 -6.74 -0.64 -4.94
N SER A 5 -5.76 -0.48 -4.04
CA SER A 5 -4.93 -1.55 -3.49
C SER A 5 -5.34 -1.87 -2.04
N ASP A 6 -4.57 -2.69 -1.32
CA ASP A 6 -4.81 -3.00 0.10
C ASP A 6 -4.89 -1.75 1.02
N VAL A 7 -4.45 -0.59 0.53
CA VAL A 7 -4.77 0.71 1.13
C VAL A 7 -6.17 1.12 0.69
N ASP A 8 -7.15 0.89 1.56
CA ASP A 8 -8.55 1.19 1.28
C ASP A 8 -8.78 2.70 1.08
N MET A 9 -8.94 3.08 -0.19
CA MET A 9 -9.20 4.46 -0.62
C MET A 9 -10.50 5.04 -0.05
N ARG A 10 -11.43 4.21 0.40
CA ARG A 10 -12.68 4.66 1.05
C ARG A 10 -12.44 5.28 2.43
N GLN A 11 -11.30 5.01 3.05
CA GLN A 11 -10.95 5.56 4.36
C GLN A 11 -10.35 6.97 4.28
N CYS A 12 -10.11 7.49 3.07
CA CYS A 12 -9.61 8.84 2.89
C CYS A 12 -10.70 9.89 3.17
N LYS A 13 -10.43 10.78 4.11
CA LYS A 13 -11.27 11.95 4.39
C LYS A 13 -10.99 13.07 3.39
N ALA A 14 -11.39 12.84 2.14
CA ALA A 14 -11.09 13.76 1.03
C ALA A 14 -12.17 14.83 0.79
N GLY A 15 -13.25 14.86 1.59
CA GLY A 15 -14.39 15.77 1.37
C GLY A 15 -15.27 15.42 0.17
N PHE A 16 -14.93 14.35 -0.55
CA PHE A 16 -15.72 13.73 -1.61
C PHE A 16 -15.65 12.21 -1.50
N GLU A 17 -16.60 11.51 -2.11
CA GLU A 17 -16.58 10.04 -2.17
C GLU A 17 -15.83 9.57 -3.43
N PRO A 18 -14.67 8.91 -3.29
CA PRO A 18 -13.91 8.45 -4.43
C PRO A 18 -14.65 7.35 -5.20
N LYS A 19 -14.80 7.53 -6.51
CA LYS A 19 -15.37 6.50 -7.40
C LYS A 19 -14.34 5.40 -7.65
N ILE A 20 -14.48 4.29 -6.93
CA ILE A 20 -13.63 3.11 -7.11
C ILE A 20 -14.02 2.41 -8.42
N GLY A 21 -13.09 2.38 -9.37
CA GLY A 21 -13.29 1.75 -10.68
C GLY A 21 -12.88 0.27 -10.68
N GLN A 22 -11.67 -0.03 -10.20
CA GLN A 22 -11.14 -1.39 -10.19
C GLN A 22 -10.50 -1.71 -8.84
N LEU A 23 -10.94 -2.80 -8.21
CA LEU A 23 -10.26 -3.36 -7.04
C LEU A 23 -9.22 -4.36 -7.54
N VAL A 24 -7.95 -4.12 -7.21
CA VAL A 24 -6.85 -4.96 -7.69
C VAL A 24 -6.10 -5.50 -6.47
N PRO A 25 -5.93 -6.83 -6.35
CA PRO A 25 -5.36 -7.45 -5.16
C PRO A 25 -3.83 -7.27 -5.03
N GLN A 26 -3.16 -6.76 -6.05
CA GLN A 26 -1.70 -6.55 -6.04
C GLN A 26 -1.35 -5.12 -6.44
N ILE A 27 -0.56 -4.45 -5.60
CA ILE A 27 -0.12 -3.06 -5.80
C ILE A 27 0.72 -2.90 -7.08
N SER A 28 1.55 -3.88 -7.43
CA SER A 28 2.33 -3.87 -8.68
C SER A 28 1.46 -3.76 -9.92
N SER A 29 0.34 -4.50 -9.95
CA SER A 29 -0.64 -4.45 -11.04
C SER A 29 -1.32 -3.08 -11.13
N VAL A 30 -1.55 -2.42 -10.00
CA VAL A 30 -2.12 -1.06 -9.97
C VAL A 30 -1.19 -0.05 -10.62
N ILE A 31 0.12 -0.12 -10.35
CA ILE A 31 1.10 0.80 -10.93
C ILE A 31 1.13 0.64 -12.46
N ASN A 32 1.01 -0.59 -12.97
CA ASN A 32 0.94 -0.83 -14.42
C ASN A 32 -0.31 -0.20 -15.06
N LEU A 33 -1.48 -0.31 -14.41
CA LEU A 33 -2.71 0.33 -14.90
C LEU A 33 -2.61 1.86 -14.90
N VAL A 34 -1.94 2.44 -13.91
CA VAL A 34 -1.64 3.89 -13.89
C VAL A 34 -0.71 4.26 -15.05
N SER A 35 0.34 3.47 -15.31
CA SER A 35 1.26 3.71 -16.44
C SER A 35 0.58 3.58 -17.81
N ALA A 36 -0.50 2.80 -17.90
CA ALA A 36 -1.37 2.67 -19.07
C ALA A 36 -2.46 3.76 -19.14
N GLU A 37 -2.34 4.82 -18.34
CA GLU A 37 -3.26 5.97 -18.29
C GLU A 37 -4.72 5.62 -17.93
N MET A 38 -4.95 4.45 -17.33
CA MET A 38 -6.30 3.99 -16.98
C MET A 38 -6.87 4.69 -15.73
N GLY A 39 -6.06 5.47 -15.01
CA GLY A 39 -6.51 6.16 -13.80
C GLY A 39 -5.42 6.61 -12.85
N VAL A 40 -5.85 6.85 -11.62
CA VAL A 40 -4.99 7.14 -10.45
C VAL A 40 -5.27 6.14 -9.33
N SER A 41 -4.27 5.94 -8.48
CA SER A 41 -4.36 5.10 -7.29
C SER A 41 -3.65 5.73 -6.11
N MET A 42 -4.07 5.36 -4.91
CA MET A 42 -3.28 5.54 -3.69
C MET A 42 -2.45 4.29 -3.40
N VAL A 43 -1.24 4.52 -2.91
CA VAL A 43 -0.26 3.49 -2.56
C VAL A 43 0.46 3.90 -1.28
N PRO A 44 1.01 2.96 -0.49
CA PRO A 44 1.91 3.30 0.61
C PRO A 44 3.14 4.08 0.12
N ASP A 45 3.70 4.95 0.95
CA ASP A 45 4.88 5.76 0.59
C ASP A 45 6.10 4.89 0.20
N SER A 46 6.22 3.68 0.77
CA SER A 46 7.27 2.71 0.42
C SER A 46 7.29 2.34 -1.08
N MET A 47 6.16 2.46 -1.79
CA MET A 47 6.08 2.17 -3.22
C MET A 47 6.80 3.18 -4.10
N ARG A 48 7.18 4.35 -3.57
CA ARG A 48 8.00 5.33 -4.30
C ARG A 48 9.36 4.79 -4.72
N GLN A 49 9.83 3.71 -4.08
CA GLN A 49 11.05 3.00 -4.48
C GLN A 49 10.90 2.28 -5.82
N VAL A 50 9.67 1.97 -6.25
CA VAL A 50 9.37 1.33 -7.52
C VAL A 50 9.25 2.40 -8.61
N ASN A 51 10.23 2.45 -9.52
CA ASN A 51 10.21 3.39 -10.63
C ASN A 51 9.60 2.75 -11.89
N VAL A 52 8.44 3.24 -12.31
CA VAL A 52 7.76 2.81 -13.54
C VAL A 52 7.65 4.00 -14.48
N LYS A 53 8.09 3.82 -15.72
CA LYS A 53 8.03 4.86 -16.75
C LYS A 53 6.58 5.34 -16.93
N GLY A 54 6.38 6.66 -16.92
CA GLY A 54 5.06 7.27 -17.06
C GLY A 54 4.28 7.42 -15.76
N VAL A 55 4.81 6.97 -14.61
CA VAL A 55 4.17 7.13 -13.31
C VAL A 55 4.82 8.27 -12.53
N VAL A 56 3.99 9.15 -11.96
CA VAL A 56 4.43 10.21 -11.06
C VAL A 56 3.76 10.01 -9.70
N TYR A 57 4.57 9.82 -8.66
CA TYR A 57 4.09 9.77 -7.28
C TYR A 57 3.92 11.18 -6.72
N ARG A 58 2.75 11.47 -6.18
CA ARG A 58 2.45 12.75 -5.51
C ARG A 58 2.04 12.50 -4.06
N PRO A 59 2.62 13.22 -3.08
CA PRO A 59 2.15 13.14 -1.71
C PRO A 59 0.72 13.68 -1.64
N VAL A 60 -0.12 13.01 -0.85
CA VAL A 60 -1.48 13.47 -0.55
C VAL A 60 -1.43 14.28 0.73
N ALA A 61 -2.04 15.47 0.73
CA ALA A 61 -2.14 16.32 1.92
C ALA A 61 -3.13 15.74 2.94
N ASP A 62 -2.94 16.07 4.22
CA ASP A 62 -3.79 15.70 5.35
C ASP A 62 -3.92 14.19 5.68
N GLN A 63 -4.75 13.88 6.67
CA GLN A 63 -4.91 12.59 7.36
C GLN A 63 -5.22 11.43 6.40
N MET A 64 -4.16 10.75 5.94
CA MET A 64 -4.28 9.52 5.18
C MET A 64 -4.32 8.28 6.08
N PRO A 65 -5.06 7.23 5.68
CA PRO A 65 -4.98 5.94 6.35
C PRO A 65 -3.56 5.41 6.24
N VAL A 66 -2.97 5.05 7.38
CA VAL A 66 -1.65 4.43 7.41
C VAL A 66 -1.79 2.96 7.03
N ALA A 67 -1.04 2.53 6.02
CA ALA A 67 -0.94 1.13 5.65
C ALA A 67 -0.37 0.33 6.83
N LYS A 68 -1.15 -0.62 7.36
CA LYS A 68 -0.73 -1.45 8.49
C LYS A 68 0.09 -2.63 7.99
N LEU A 69 1.30 -2.80 8.53
CA LEU A 69 2.12 -3.99 8.35
C LEU A 69 2.08 -4.81 9.64
N ALA A 70 1.85 -6.12 9.52
CA ALA A 70 1.78 -7.03 10.65
C ALA A 70 2.66 -8.27 10.42
N LEU A 71 3.22 -8.79 11.51
CA LEU A 71 3.95 -10.06 11.52
C LEU A 71 3.11 -11.11 12.24
N ALA A 72 2.91 -12.27 11.60
CA ALA A 72 2.24 -13.41 12.22
C ALA A 72 3.23 -14.57 12.39
N TYR A 73 3.25 -15.17 13.56
CA TYR A 73 4.08 -16.33 13.88
C TYR A 73 3.36 -17.25 14.86
N ARG A 74 3.79 -18.52 14.92
CA ARG A 74 3.19 -19.51 15.81
C ARG A 74 3.51 -19.18 17.27
N ARG A 75 2.49 -19.13 18.12
CA ARG A 75 2.68 -18.95 19.56
C ARG A 75 3.46 -20.14 20.13
N GLY A 76 4.48 -19.85 20.94
CA GLY A 76 5.33 -20.87 21.59
C GLY A 76 6.50 -21.37 20.75
N ASP A 77 6.75 -20.80 19.57
CA ASP A 77 7.93 -21.13 18.77
C ASP A 77 9.22 -20.65 19.48
N THR A 78 10.17 -21.57 19.67
CA THR A 78 11.43 -21.36 20.40
C THR A 78 12.64 -21.14 19.47
N SER A 79 12.41 -21.01 18.16
CA SER A 79 13.48 -20.82 17.17
C SER A 79 14.29 -19.55 17.46
N PRO A 80 15.63 -19.65 17.65
CA PRO A 80 16.48 -18.48 17.80
C PRO A 80 16.40 -17.54 16.58
N THR A 81 16.20 -18.10 15.38
CA THR A 81 16.04 -17.33 14.14
C THR A 81 14.77 -16.48 14.17
N LEU A 82 13.64 -17.04 14.62
CA LEU A 82 12.39 -16.29 14.75
C LEU A 82 12.54 -15.17 15.78
N ARG A 83 13.13 -15.48 16.94
CA ARG A 83 13.37 -14.49 18.01
C ARG A 83 14.24 -13.33 17.51
N ASN A 84 15.34 -13.64 16.82
CA ASN A 84 16.23 -12.63 16.26
C ASN A 84 15.54 -11.78 15.19
N PHE A 85 14.69 -12.40 14.35
CA PHE A 85 13.93 -11.66 13.35
C PHE A 85 12.92 -10.71 13.99
N ILE A 86 12.12 -11.17 14.97
CA ILE A 86 11.17 -10.32 15.70
C ILE A 86 11.89 -9.13 16.33
N LEU A 87 12.97 -9.37 17.07
CA LEU A 87 13.77 -8.30 17.70
C LEU A 87 14.26 -7.27 16.68
N LYS A 88 14.66 -7.71 15.47
CA LYS A 88 15.15 -6.83 14.41
C LYS A 88 14.05 -5.98 13.77
N VAL A 89 12.80 -6.45 13.75
CA VAL A 89 11.70 -5.74 13.08
C VAL A 89 10.81 -4.96 14.04
N THR A 90 10.91 -5.20 15.35
CA THR A 90 10.15 -4.46 16.38
C THR A 90 11.00 -3.49 17.22
N GLY A 91 12.33 -3.57 17.13
CA GLY A 91 13.27 -2.64 17.79
C GLY A 91 13.72 -1.55 16.84
#